data_AF-A0A5C3KHD3-F1
#
_entry.id   AF-A0A5C3KHD3-F1
#
_cell.length_a   1.000
_cell.length_b   1.000
_cell.length_c   1.000
_cell.angle_alpha   90.00
_cell.angle_beta   90.00
_cell.angle_gamma   90.00
#
_symmetry.space_group_name_H-M   'P 1'
#
loop_
_entity.id
_entity.type
_entity.pdbx_description
1 polymer ?
#
loop_
_entity_poly.entity_id
_entity_poly.type
_entity_poly.pdbx_seq_one_letter_code
_entity_poly.pdbx_strand_id
1 'polypeptide(L)'
;RAPNHIPRPRNAFIIFRSHLNDCNPPENTKTADGSKINQSDVSKDAGKVWQSMSAEEKQPFFEKAYREKREHSLRHPNYSYAP
;
A
#
# COMPACT_ATOMS: atom_id res chain seq x y z
N ARG A 1 17.95 -6.90 6.53
CA ARG A 1 16.68 -7.10 7.28
C ARG A 1 16.87 -8.31 8.18
N ALA A 2 16.56 -8.21 9.48
CA ALA A 2 16.63 -9.38 10.35
C ALA A 2 15.68 -10.47 9.84
N PRO A 3 16.05 -11.77 9.93
CA PRO A 3 15.25 -12.88 9.41
C PRO A 3 13.85 -12.97 10.04
N ASN A 4 13.64 -12.36 11.22
CA ASN A 4 12.36 -12.34 11.94
C ASN A 4 11.64 -10.97 11.88
N HIS A 5 11.97 -10.11 10.92
CA HIS A 5 11.32 -8.81 10.79
C HIS A 5 9.90 -8.95 10.24
N ILE A 6 8.93 -8.71 11.12
CA ILE A 6 7.52 -8.68 10.76
C ILE A 6 7.23 -7.36 10.01
N PRO A 7 6.77 -7.41 8.76
CA PRO A 7 6.46 -6.20 7.99
C PRO A 7 5.24 -5.48 8.57
N ARG A 8 5.19 -4.15 8.42
CA ARG A 8 4.05 -3.34 8.86
C ARG A 8 2.76 -3.79 8.16
N PRO A 9 1.61 -3.82 8.86
CA PRO A 9 0.32 -3.95 8.19
C PRO A 9 0.10 -2.78 7.24
N ARG A 10 -0.53 -3.04 6.10
CA ARG A 10 -0.77 -2.02 5.08
C ARG A 10 -1.87 -1.08 5.55
N ASN A 11 -1.65 0.23 5.41
CA ASN A 11 -2.69 1.22 5.64
C ASN A 11 -3.61 1.36 4.42
N ALA A 12 -4.70 2.14 4.55
CA ALA A 12 -5.71 2.29 3.50
C ALA A 12 -5.11 2.76 2.16
N PHE A 13 -4.18 3.71 2.20
CA PHE A 13 -3.48 4.21 1.01
C PHE A 13 -2.59 3.15 0.35
N ILE A 14 -1.87 2.34 1.13
CA ILE A 14 -1.03 1.27 0.58
C ILE A 14 -1.89 0.17 -0.06
N ILE A 15 -3.07 -0.14 0.51
CA ILE A 15 -4.03 -1.07 -0.08
C ILE A 15 -4.60 -0.49 -1.38
N PHE A 16 -4.98 0.79 -1.37
CA PHE A 16 -5.44 1.49 -2.57
C PHE A 16 -4.39 1.52 -3.68
N ARG A 17 -3.14 1.88 -3.37
CA ARG A 17 -2.05 1.89 -4.35
C ARG A 17 -1.80 0.50 -4.92
N SER A 18 -1.86 -0.54 -4.09
CA SER A 18 -1.77 -1.93 -4.57
C SER A 18 -2.91 -2.24 -5.55
N HIS A 19 -4.14 -1.89 -5.20
CA HIS A 19 -5.30 -2.08 -6.06
C HIS A 19 -5.19 -1.29 -7.38
N LEU A 20 -4.70 -0.06 -7.33
CA LEU A 20 -4.47 0.77 -8.50
C LEU A 20 -3.39 0.16 -9.41
N ASN A 21 -2.31 -0.39 -8.84
CA ASN A 21 -1.30 -1.13 -9.60
C ASN A 21 -1.85 -2.45 -10.17
N ASP A 22 -2.80 -3.11 -9.51
CA ASP A 22 -3.40 -4.35 -10.01
C ASP A 22 -4.40 -4.08 -11.15
N CYS A 23 -5.20 -3.01 -11.03
CA CYS A 23 -6.22 -2.64 -12.01
C CYS A 23 -5.66 -1.85 -13.19
N ASN A 24 -4.70 -0.97 -12.93
CA ASN A 24 -3.99 -0.20 -13.93
C ASN A 24 -2.49 -0.42 -13.69
N PRO A 25 -1.97 -1.62 -14.01
CA PRO A 25 -0.54 -1.84 -13.92
C PRO A 25 0.11 -0.74 -14.73
N PRO A 26 0.97 0.10 -14.11
CA PRO A 26 1.74 1.04 -14.90
C PRO A 26 2.42 0.16 -15.96
N GLU A 27 2.19 0.49 -17.23
CA GLU A 27 2.55 -0.29 -18.45
C GLU A 27 3.99 -0.84 -18.45
N ASN A 28 4.80 -0.41 -17.50
CA ASN A 28 6.21 -0.69 -17.37
C ASN A 28 6.57 -1.05 -15.92
N THR A 29 6.37 -2.29 -15.46
CA THR A 29 7.22 -2.81 -14.35
C THR A 29 8.72 -2.81 -14.71
N LYS A 30 9.03 -2.58 -16.00
CA LYS A 30 10.32 -2.18 -16.56
C LYS A 30 10.01 -1.19 -17.68
N THR A 31 10.65 -0.02 -17.75
CA THR A 31 10.67 0.73 -19.02
C THR A 31 11.25 -0.19 -20.10
N ALA A 32 10.97 0.08 -21.39
CA ALA A 32 11.57 -0.67 -22.50
C ALA A 32 13.12 -0.74 -22.43
N ASP A 33 13.73 0.19 -21.71
CA ASP A 33 15.17 0.32 -21.44
C ASP A 33 15.65 -0.44 -20.16
N GLY A 34 14.75 -1.13 -19.44
CA GLY A 34 15.09 -1.85 -18.21
C GLY A 34 15.30 -0.96 -16.97
N SER A 35 15.11 0.35 -17.11
CA SER A 35 15.16 1.31 -16.01
C SER A 35 13.93 1.15 -15.09
N LYS A 36 14.16 1.13 -13.78
CA LYS A 36 13.08 1.02 -12.78
C LYS A 36 12.24 2.29 -12.85
N ILE A 37 10.91 2.15 -13.00
CA ILE A 37 10.01 3.28 -12.80
C ILE A 37 10.31 3.92 -11.45
N ASN A 38 10.40 5.24 -11.44
CA ASN A 38 10.52 5.99 -10.21
C ASN A 38 9.23 5.84 -9.40
N GLN A 39 9.24 4.94 -8.42
CA GLN A 39 8.10 4.70 -7.54
C GLN A 39 7.66 5.96 -6.78
N SER A 40 8.55 6.95 -6.67
CA SER A 40 8.24 8.25 -6.08
C SER A 40 7.17 8.97 -6.91
N ASP A 41 7.26 8.97 -8.23
CA ASP A 41 6.31 9.65 -9.11
C ASP A 41 4.97 8.90 -9.16
N VAL A 42 5.00 7.57 -9.22
CA VAL A 42 3.78 6.74 -9.08
C VAL A 42 3.06 7.02 -7.77
N SER A 43 3.81 7.18 -6.67
CA SER A 43 3.22 7.47 -5.36
C SER A 43 2.63 8.89 -5.30
N LYS A 44 3.22 9.86 -6.00
CA LYS A 44 2.66 11.23 -6.10
C LYS A 44 1.33 11.20 -6.84
N ASP A 45 1.24 10.53 -8.00
CA ASP A 45 0.00 10.48 -8.76
C ASP A 45 -1.08 9.65 -8.07
N ALA A 46 -0.73 8.50 -7.48
CA ALA A 46 -1.65 7.75 -6.64
C ALA A 46 -2.13 8.58 -5.43
N GLY A 47 -1.26 9.43 -4.87
CA GLY A 47 -1.60 10.38 -3.80
C GLY A 47 -2.65 11.40 -4.23
N LYS A 48 -2.54 11.96 -5.45
CA LYS A 48 -3.53 12.88 -6.01
C LYS A 48 -4.89 12.20 -6.20
N VAL A 49 -4.91 11.01 -6.81
CA VAL A 49 -6.16 10.25 -7.00
C VAL A 49 -6.79 9.92 -5.65
N TRP A 50 -5.99 9.43 -4.70
CA TRP A 50 -6.46 9.16 -3.35
C TRP A 50 -7.01 10.41 -2.67
N GLN A 51 -6.42 11.60 -2.85
CA GLN A 51 -6.99 12.82 -2.27
C GLN A 51 -8.33 13.18 -2.91
N SER A 52 -8.44 13.06 -4.23
CA SER A 52 -9.66 13.37 -5.00
C SER A 52 -10.82 12.38 -4.80
N MET A 53 -10.58 11.15 -4.35
CA MET A 53 -11.63 10.18 -4.07
C MET A 53 -12.57 10.64 -2.94
N SER A 54 -13.84 10.23 -3.02
CA SER A 54 -14.84 10.50 -2.00
C SER A 54 -14.64 9.62 -0.75
N ALA A 55 -15.24 10.01 0.38
CA ALA A 55 -15.16 9.22 1.61
C ALA A 55 -15.73 7.80 1.42
N GLU A 56 -16.81 7.67 0.66
CA GLU A 56 -17.46 6.40 0.32
C GLU A 56 -16.55 5.49 -0.50
N GLU A 57 -15.80 6.04 -1.47
CA GLU A 57 -14.83 5.28 -2.27
C GLU A 57 -13.63 4.84 -1.43
N LYS A 58 -13.24 5.63 -0.43
CA LYS A 58 -12.14 5.29 0.48
C LYS A 58 -12.55 4.31 1.57
N GLN A 59 -13.81 4.30 1.95
CA GLN A 59 -14.38 3.46 3.01
C GLN A 59 -13.97 1.97 2.91
N PRO A 60 -14.11 1.29 1.76
CA PRO A 60 -13.68 -0.11 1.65
C PRO A 60 -12.17 -0.30 1.87
N PHE A 61 -11.34 0.69 1.54
CA PHE A 61 -9.89 0.63 1.79
C PHE A 61 -9.55 0.86 3.26
N PHE A 62 -10.29 1.75 3.94
CA PHE A 62 -10.18 1.94 5.39
C PHE A 62 -10.60 0.69 6.16
N GLU A 63 -11.70 0.05 5.78
CA GLU A 63 -12.17 -1.18 6.42
C GLU A 63 -11.16 -2.32 6.23
N LYS A 64 -10.64 -2.50 5.01
CA LYS A 64 -9.56 -3.47 4.74
C LYS A 64 -8.30 -3.19 5.57
N ALA A 65 -7.90 -1.92 5.69
CA ALA A 65 -6.75 -1.54 6.50
C ALA A 65 -6.96 -1.81 8.00
N TYR A 66 -8.17 -1.52 8.50
CA TYR A 66 -8.54 -1.82 9.88
C TYR A 66 -8.49 -3.32 10.14
N ARG A 67 -9.03 -4.12 9.21
CA ARG A 67 -9.00 -5.58 9.28
C ARG A 67 -7.56 -6.12 9.24
N GLU A 68 -6.72 -5.69 8.29
CA GLU A 68 -5.31 -6.09 8.21
C GLU A 68 -4.55 -5.71 9.48
N LYS A 69 -4.78 -4.51 10.03
CA LYS A 69 -4.16 -4.08 11.30
C LYS A 69 -4.58 -4.99 12.46
N ARG A 70 -5.87 -5.34 12.55
CA ARG A 70 -6.39 -6.22 13.59
C ARG A 70 -5.84 -7.65 13.44
N GLU A 71 -5.87 -8.21 12.25
CA GLU A 71 -5.32 -9.54 11.96
C GLU A 71 -3.82 -9.60 12.26
N HIS A 72 -3.09 -8.55 11.89
CA HIS A 72 -1.67 -8.42 12.20
C HIS A 72 -1.42 -8.37 13.72
N SER A 73 -2.21 -7.59 14.46
CA SER A 73 -2.10 -7.51 15.92
C SER A 73 -2.43 -8.83 16.60
N LEU A 74 -3.37 -9.61 16.06
CA LEU A 74 -3.73 -10.93 16.57
C LEU A 74 -2.64 -11.98 16.26
N ARG A 75 -2.09 -11.96 15.04
CA ARG A 75 -1.03 -12.88 14.61
C ARG A 75 0.32 -12.56 15.26
N HIS A 76 0.54 -11.29 15.57
CA HIS A 76 1.78 -10.80 16.16
C HIS A 76 1.49 -9.95 17.41
N PRO A 77 1.06 -10.58 18.52
CA PRO A 77 0.71 -9.85 19.75
C PRO A 77 1.89 -9.12 20.40
N ASN A 78 3.12 -9.60 20.14
CA ASN A 78 4.36 -8.96 20.59
C ASN A 78 4.94 -7.98 19.55
N TYR A 79 4.18 -7.64 18.51
CA TYR A 79 4.64 -6.69 17.51
C TYR A 79 4.63 -5.27 18.07
N SER A 80 5.83 -4.70 18.18
CA SER A 80 6.01 -3.28 18.47
C SER A 80 6.65 -2.58 17.27
N TYR A 81 6.16 -1.39 16.94
CA TYR A 81 6.74 -0.57 15.89
C TYR A 81 8.08 0.00 16.37
N ALA A 82 9.17 -0.50 15.80
CA ALA A 82 10.51 0.07 15.94
C ALA A 82 10.85 0.85 14.65
N PRO A 83 10.83 2.20 14.68
CA PRO A 83 11.20 3.03 13.54
C PRO A 83 12.67 2.89 13.14
#